data_AF-A0A2E5IZ12-F1
#
_entry.id   AF-A0A2E5IZ12-F1
#
_cell.length_a   1.000
_cell.length_b   1.000
_cell.length_c   1.000
_cell.angle_alpha   90.00
_cell.angle_beta   90.00
_cell.angle_gamma   90.00
#
_symmetry.space_group_name_H-M   'P 1'
#
loop_
_entity.id
_entity.type
_entity.pdbx_description
1 polymer ?
#
loop_
_entity_poly.entity_id
_entity_poly.type
_entity_poly.pdbx_seq_one_letter_code
_entity_poly.pdbx_strand_id
1 'polypeptide(L)'
;MLASSHSYMKRLILPLLIAFLLIGGCSDDSDVEERLAALEAENAILKAAAQTGTPDTTTNTPTPTPTAIAHTQTTPTPTPPPRTEPAQSPTATPRIQPTPSPTVTLRTQSTPTPAATPIVWTVIKIIDGDTVDVRSTAGDEERVRVVGIDTPERGECGFTEASTALSKIALNKQVTLVAGARDDRDRYNRILRYLDVGSIDAGLKLIEAGFAIARYDSRDGYGRHIREDVYVATDAATKHFCDVDKAKPQPTAKPTTKPTVKPTAKPTTKPTVKPTAKPSLPIGERTGLPLLYDPKGADRNCGDFKTWAQAQDFFEASGGPGSDPHKLDSNKDGNACESLPGAS
;
A
#
# COMPACT_ATOMS: atom_id res chain seq x y z
N MET A 1 -40.60 72.42 -8.07
CA MET A 1 -39.50 72.38 -9.05
C MET A 1 -38.53 71.28 -8.64
N LEU A 2 -38.18 70.40 -9.60
CA LEU A 2 -37.16 69.33 -9.57
C LEU A 2 -37.46 68.14 -8.63
N ALA A 3 -37.34 66.85 -8.95
CA ALA A 3 -36.70 66.09 -10.05
C ALA A 3 -37.36 64.67 -10.08
N SER A 4 -37.55 64.01 -11.24
CA SER A 4 -36.67 62.96 -11.84
C SER A 4 -36.76 61.58 -11.14
N SER A 5 -36.77 60.40 -11.76
CA SER A 5 -37.02 59.86 -13.10
C SER A 5 -36.99 58.31 -12.97
N HIS A 6 -37.88 57.61 -13.68
CA HIS A 6 -37.76 56.28 -14.32
C HIS A 6 -37.01 55.08 -13.68
N SER A 7 -37.76 53.96 -13.71
CA SER A 7 -37.36 52.61 -14.14
C SER A 7 -36.95 51.60 -13.06
N TYR A 8 -37.84 50.63 -12.80
CA TYR A 8 -37.47 49.32 -12.28
C TYR A 8 -38.10 48.23 -13.16
N MET A 9 -37.27 47.66 -14.04
CA MET A 9 -37.59 46.54 -14.90
C MET A 9 -37.90 45.28 -14.08
N LYS A 10 -39.08 44.69 -14.37
CA LYS A 10 -39.45 43.30 -14.05
C LYS A 10 -38.36 42.33 -14.53
N ARG A 11 -37.73 41.59 -13.62
CA ARG A 11 -36.93 40.41 -13.97
C ARG A 11 -37.77 39.15 -13.78
N LEU A 12 -38.06 38.55 -14.93
CA LEU A 12 -38.69 37.27 -15.20
C LEU A 12 -37.80 36.15 -14.63
N ILE A 13 -38.33 35.31 -13.74
CA ILE A 13 -37.66 34.09 -13.25
C ILE A 13 -38.04 32.96 -14.20
N LEU A 14 -37.06 32.48 -14.97
CA LEU A 14 -37.16 31.30 -15.84
C LEU A 14 -36.63 30.08 -15.07
N PRO A 15 -37.33 28.93 -15.02
CA PRO A 15 -36.82 27.75 -14.33
C PRO A 15 -35.74 27.07 -15.18
N LEU A 16 -34.56 26.90 -14.58
CA LEU A 16 -33.45 26.13 -15.15
C LEU A 16 -33.81 24.64 -15.04
N LEU A 17 -34.31 24.07 -16.14
CA LEU A 17 -34.45 22.63 -16.33
C LEU A 17 -33.05 22.01 -16.33
N ILE A 18 -32.75 21.24 -15.28
CA ILE A 18 -31.55 20.40 -15.16
C ILE A 18 -31.67 19.32 -16.24
N ALA A 19 -31.00 19.55 -17.37
CA ALA A 19 -30.71 18.49 -18.33
C ALA A 19 -29.59 17.63 -17.71
N PHE A 20 -29.99 16.47 -17.19
CA PHE A 20 -29.11 15.39 -16.77
C PHE A 20 -28.18 15.06 -17.94
N LEU A 21 -26.93 15.53 -17.85
CA LEU A 21 -25.89 15.22 -18.81
C LEU A 21 -25.53 13.75 -18.61
N LEU A 22 -25.81 12.93 -19.62
CA LEU A 22 -25.36 11.54 -19.70
C LEU A 22 -23.82 11.53 -19.74
N ILE A 23 -23.20 11.38 -18.58
CA ILE A 23 -21.79 11.02 -18.45
C ILE A 23 -21.77 9.49 -18.44
N GLY A 24 -21.07 8.89 -19.40
CA GLY A 24 -20.93 7.45 -19.50
C GLY A 24 -20.21 6.89 -18.28
N GLY A 25 -20.96 6.22 -17.40
CA GLY A 25 -20.42 5.36 -16.35
C GLY A 25 -20.02 4.02 -16.94
N CYS A 26 -18.76 3.62 -16.70
CA CYS A 26 -18.41 2.22 -16.69
C CYS A 26 -19.05 1.63 -15.42
N SER A 27 -19.87 0.59 -15.59
CA SER A 27 -20.55 -0.16 -14.53
C SER A 27 -21.68 0.60 -13.81
N ASP A 28 -22.74 -0.12 -13.42
CA ASP A 28 -23.97 0.45 -12.85
C ASP A 28 -23.67 1.21 -11.54
N ASP A 29 -23.97 2.52 -11.51
CA ASP A 29 -23.75 3.41 -10.35
C ASP A 29 -24.30 2.83 -9.02
N SER A 30 -25.31 1.95 -9.09
CA SER A 30 -25.90 1.27 -7.94
C SER A 30 -24.91 0.39 -7.17
N ASP A 31 -23.99 -0.28 -7.86
CA ASP A 31 -23.03 -1.20 -7.24
C ASP A 31 -21.95 -0.44 -6.45
N VAL A 32 -21.57 0.74 -6.94
CA VAL A 32 -20.66 1.67 -6.25
C VAL A 32 -21.33 2.22 -5.01
N GLU A 33 -22.57 2.71 -5.14
CA GLU A 33 -23.31 3.24 -4.00
C GLU A 33 -23.54 2.18 -2.92
N GLU A 34 -23.85 0.93 -3.29
CA GLU A 34 -24.01 -0.17 -2.33
C GLU A 34 -22.71 -0.47 -1.58
N ARG A 35 -21.58 -0.60 -2.29
CA ARG A 35 -20.26 -0.85 -1.68
C ARG A 35 -19.84 0.29 -0.76
N LEU A 36 -20.06 1.53 -1.18
CA LEU A 36 -19.75 2.71 -0.37
C LEU A 36 -20.72 2.86 0.82
N ALA A 37 -21.99 2.50 0.67
CA ALA A 37 -22.98 2.52 1.75
C ALA A 37 -22.69 1.45 2.80
N ALA A 38 -22.22 0.26 2.40
CA ALA A 38 -21.79 -0.79 3.33
C ALA A 38 -20.63 -0.30 4.22
N LEU A 39 -19.66 0.40 3.63
CA LEU A 39 -18.56 1.03 4.37
C LEU A 39 -19.05 2.11 5.34
N GLU A 40 -20.07 2.89 4.96
CA GLU A 40 -20.63 3.93 5.83
C GLU A 40 -21.46 3.36 6.98
N ALA A 41 -22.21 2.28 6.76
CA ALA A 41 -23.01 1.62 7.79
C ALA A 41 -22.13 1.09 8.93
N GLU A 42 -21.00 0.47 8.60
CA GLU A 42 -20.05 -0.04 9.60
C GLU A 42 -19.33 1.09 10.34
N ASN A 43 -19.00 2.19 9.64
CA ASN A 43 -18.49 3.41 10.25
C ASN A 43 -19.52 4.11 11.16
N ALA A 44 -20.81 4.02 10.86
CA ALA A 44 -21.88 4.60 11.67
C ALA A 44 -22.05 3.85 13.01
N ILE A 45 -21.82 2.53 13.02
CA ILE A 45 -21.81 1.72 14.25
C ILE A 45 -20.71 2.21 15.21
N LEU A 46 -19.53 2.58 14.70
CA LEU A 46 -18.46 3.16 15.53
C LEU A 46 -18.80 4.57 16.05
N LYS A 47 -19.46 5.42 15.23
CA LYS A 47 -19.93 6.73 15.71
C LYS A 47 -20.94 6.59 16.85
N ALA A 48 -21.83 5.61 16.78
CA ALA A 48 -22.77 5.32 17.86
C ALA A 48 -22.06 4.81 19.12
N ALA A 49 -21.04 3.94 18.99
CA ALA A 49 -20.26 3.44 20.12
C ALA A 49 -19.39 4.51 20.80
N ALA A 50 -18.88 5.50 20.04
CA ALA A 50 -18.11 6.61 20.59
C ALA A 50 -18.99 7.66 21.31
N GLN A 51 -20.29 7.73 21.01
CA GLN A 51 -21.23 8.69 21.61
C GLN A 51 -21.90 8.16 22.88
N THR A 52 -21.86 6.85 23.14
CA THR A 52 -22.47 6.22 24.33
C THR A 52 -21.53 6.11 25.52
N GLY A 53 -20.48 6.95 25.58
CA GLY A 53 -19.55 7.04 26.71
C GLY A 53 -20.28 7.24 28.05
N THR A 54 -20.54 6.13 28.72
CA THR A 54 -21.01 6.03 30.11
C THR A 54 -19.80 5.64 30.95
N PRO A 55 -19.55 6.31 32.09
CA PRO A 55 -18.43 5.97 32.96
C PRO A 55 -18.78 4.75 33.83
N ASP A 56 -17.85 3.79 33.84
CA ASP A 56 -17.60 2.71 34.81
C ASP A 56 -18.74 1.80 35.29
N THR A 57 -18.51 0.48 35.11
CA THR A 57 -18.49 -0.44 36.26
C THR A 57 -17.47 -1.55 36.03
N THR A 58 -16.33 -1.40 36.68
CA THR A 58 -15.30 -2.43 36.88
C THR A 58 -15.92 -3.65 37.55
N THR A 59 -16.16 -4.72 36.78
CA THR A 59 -16.41 -6.05 37.36
C THR A 59 -15.14 -6.87 37.20
N ASN A 60 -14.36 -6.93 38.28
CA ASN A 60 -13.27 -7.86 38.44
C ASN A 60 -13.80 -9.29 38.28
N THR A 61 -13.50 -9.92 37.14
CA THR A 61 -13.66 -11.37 36.95
C THR A 61 -12.26 -11.98 36.85
N PRO A 62 -11.92 -12.98 37.68
CA PRO A 62 -10.57 -13.53 37.73
C PRO A 62 -10.22 -14.30 36.44
N THR A 63 -9.01 -14.04 35.97
CA THR A 63 -8.28 -14.74 34.92
C THR A 63 -8.27 -16.26 35.13
N PRO A 64 -8.71 -17.08 34.16
CA PRO A 64 -8.37 -18.50 34.18
C PRO A 64 -6.90 -18.69 33.77
N THR A 65 -6.14 -19.28 34.68
CA THR A 65 -4.78 -19.80 34.51
C THR A 65 -4.67 -20.67 33.24
N PRO A 66 -3.70 -20.46 32.34
CA PRO A 66 -3.42 -21.42 31.28
C PRO A 66 -2.67 -22.62 31.86
N THR A 67 -3.34 -23.77 31.86
CA THR A 67 -2.76 -25.10 32.09
C THR A 67 -1.72 -25.37 31.01
N ALA A 68 -0.46 -25.54 31.42
CA ALA A 68 0.63 -25.98 30.55
C ALA A 68 0.38 -27.41 30.07
N ILE A 69 0.19 -27.58 28.76
CA ILE A 69 0.24 -28.89 28.10
C ILE A 69 1.66 -29.10 27.61
N ALA A 70 2.34 -30.09 28.19
CA ALA A 70 3.65 -30.54 27.76
C ALA A 70 3.54 -31.27 26.41
N HIS A 71 4.09 -30.67 25.35
CA HIS A 71 4.39 -31.38 24.11
C HIS A 71 5.84 -31.86 24.15
N THR A 72 6.02 -33.16 24.39
CA THR A 72 7.28 -33.86 24.17
C THR A 72 7.48 -34.08 22.67
N GLN A 73 8.41 -33.36 22.06
CA GLN A 73 9.04 -33.77 20.80
C GLN A 73 10.55 -33.78 20.98
N THR A 74 11.08 -35.00 21.07
CA THR A 74 12.50 -35.32 21.04
C THR A 74 12.97 -35.38 19.59
N THR A 75 13.91 -34.53 19.22
CA THR A 75 14.75 -34.70 18.02
C THR A 75 16.22 -34.65 18.47
N PRO A 76 17.05 -35.66 18.13
CA PRO A 76 18.43 -35.70 18.59
C PRO A 76 19.34 -34.76 17.79
N THR A 77 20.06 -33.90 18.51
CA THR A 77 21.19 -33.10 18.00
C THR A 77 22.45 -33.97 17.92
N PRO A 78 23.24 -33.94 16.83
CA PRO A 78 24.49 -34.69 16.75
C PRO A 78 25.61 -34.04 17.59
N THR A 79 26.23 -34.89 18.41
CA THR A 79 27.39 -34.67 19.29
C THR A 79 28.66 -34.24 18.54
N PRO A 80 29.39 -33.19 18.99
CA PRO A 80 30.76 -32.96 18.55
C PRO A 80 31.77 -33.82 19.35
N PRO A 81 32.92 -34.20 18.76
CA PRO A 81 33.92 -35.06 19.40
C PRO A 81 34.76 -34.32 20.46
N PRO A 82 35.40 -35.05 21.40
CA PRO A 82 36.06 -34.45 22.55
C PRO A 82 37.41 -33.85 22.16
N ARG A 83 37.70 -32.63 22.63
CA ARG A 83 39.05 -32.05 22.59
C ARG A 83 39.71 -32.18 23.96
N THR A 84 40.90 -32.76 23.91
CA THR A 84 41.80 -33.11 25.00
C THR A 84 42.20 -31.91 25.86
N GLU A 85 42.03 -32.08 27.17
CA GLU A 85 42.54 -31.23 28.25
C GLU A 85 44.01 -31.58 28.56
N PRO A 86 44.89 -30.59 28.79
CA PRO A 86 46.11 -30.81 29.56
C PRO A 86 46.04 -30.12 30.93
N ALA A 87 46.08 -30.97 31.95
CA ALA A 87 46.80 -30.91 33.22
C ALA A 87 47.02 -29.54 33.94
N GLN A 88 46.53 -29.55 35.18
CA GLN A 88 46.58 -28.55 36.25
C GLN A 88 47.98 -28.26 36.82
N SER A 89 48.17 -27.07 37.42
CA SER A 89 48.98 -26.84 38.64
C SER A 89 48.75 -25.41 39.21
N PRO A 90 49.11 -25.10 40.48
CA PRO A 90 48.25 -25.31 41.64
C PRO A 90 47.87 -24.01 42.40
N THR A 91 46.78 -24.14 43.17
CA THR A 91 46.44 -23.53 44.46
C THR A 91 47.17 -22.24 44.89
N ALA A 92 46.41 -21.14 44.92
CA ALA A 92 46.65 -20.00 45.82
C ALA A 92 45.49 -19.89 46.82
N THR A 93 45.82 -19.96 48.11
CA THR A 93 44.91 -19.79 49.25
C THR A 93 44.33 -18.38 49.27
N PRO A 94 43.00 -18.17 49.33
CA PRO A 94 42.44 -16.83 49.48
C PRO A 94 42.56 -16.37 50.93
N ARG A 95 43.21 -15.23 51.12
CA ARG A 95 43.27 -14.47 52.37
C ARG A 95 41.90 -13.84 52.62
N ILE A 96 41.26 -14.16 53.75
CA ILE A 96 40.00 -13.52 54.17
C ILE A 96 40.29 -12.04 54.44
N GLN A 97 39.78 -11.17 53.58
CA GLN A 97 39.77 -9.72 53.78
C GLN A 97 38.43 -9.34 54.45
N PRO A 98 38.42 -8.54 55.53
CA PRO A 98 37.17 -8.11 56.14
C PRO A 98 36.39 -7.22 55.16
N THR A 99 35.18 -7.67 54.84
CA THR A 99 34.18 -6.96 54.04
C THR A 99 33.83 -5.63 54.71
N PRO A 100 33.90 -4.47 54.03
CA PRO A 100 33.34 -3.24 54.56
C PRO A 100 31.82 -3.35 54.62
N SER A 101 31.24 -2.96 55.76
CA SER A 101 29.79 -2.88 55.97
C SER A 101 29.09 -2.09 54.87
N PRO A 102 27.88 -2.51 54.41
CA PRO A 102 27.11 -1.74 53.45
C PRO A 102 26.66 -0.43 54.07
N THR A 103 27.21 0.68 53.60
CA THR A 103 26.65 2.02 53.84
C THR A 103 25.30 2.09 53.14
N VAL A 104 24.23 2.22 53.92
CA VAL A 104 22.87 2.46 53.41
C VAL A 104 22.81 3.88 52.86
N THR A 105 23.08 4.04 51.57
CA THR A 105 22.83 5.29 50.85
C THR A 105 21.32 5.42 50.63
N LEU A 106 20.70 6.36 51.34
CA LEU A 106 19.30 6.73 51.15
C LEU A 106 19.10 7.16 49.68
N ARG A 107 18.36 6.37 48.90
CA ARG A 107 17.96 6.75 47.54
C ARG A 107 16.96 7.90 47.64
N THR A 108 17.36 9.08 47.17
CA THR A 108 16.45 10.18 46.86
C THR A 108 15.44 9.69 45.82
N GLN A 109 14.14 9.83 46.14
CA GLN A 109 13.05 9.49 45.24
C GLN A 109 13.15 10.36 43.97
N SER A 110 13.33 9.72 42.82
CA SER A 110 13.25 10.35 41.51
C SER A 110 11.81 10.84 41.30
N THR A 111 11.65 12.15 41.11
CA THR A 111 10.41 12.79 40.69
C THR A 111 9.84 12.08 39.45
N PRO A 112 8.54 11.74 39.40
CA PRO A 112 7.96 11.13 38.21
C PRO A 112 8.04 12.11 37.04
N THR A 113 8.76 11.73 35.98
CA THR A 113 8.71 12.40 34.69
C THR A 113 7.24 12.47 34.24
N PRO A 114 6.70 13.65 33.87
CA PRO A 114 5.35 13.74 33.33
C PRO A 114 5.21 12.75 32.17
N ALA A 115 4.22 11.85 32.24
CA ALA A 115 3.93 10.94 31.14
C ALA A 115 3.67 11.77 29.88
N ALA A 116 4.44 11.52 28.82
CA ALA A 116 4.26 12.20 27.55
C ALA A 116 2.84 11.94 27.04
N THR A 117 2.12 13.00 26.66
CA THR A 117 0.82 12.90 26.02
C THR A 117 0.96 12.04 24.76
N PRO A 118 0.13 11.00 24.55
CA PRO A 118 0.21 10.19 23.35
C PRO A 118 -0.04 11.08 22.12
N ILE A 119 0.83 10.97 21.11
CA ILE A 119 0.64 11.66 19.84
C ILE A 119 -0.55 11.05 19.12
N VAL A 120 -1.58 11.86 18.88
CA VAL A 120 -2.76 11.47 18.11
C VAL A 120 -2.64 12.03 16.70
N TRP A 121 -2.98 11.22 15.70
CA TRP A 121 -2.96 11.62 14.29
C TRP A 121 -4.37 11.80 13.75
N THR A 122 -4.56 12.80 12.90
CA THR A 122 -5.82 13.03 12.16
C THR A 122 -5.52 13.07 10.68
N VAL A 123 -6.32 12.37 9.86
CA VAL A 123 -6.20 12.47 8.40
C VAL A 123 -6.75 13.81 7.93
N ILE A 124 -5.90 14.62 7.30
CA ILE A 124 -6.24 15.97 6.84
C ILE A 124 -6.48 16.02 5.33
N LYS A 125 -5.98 15.04 4.57
CA LYS A 125 -6.14 14.97 3.11
C LYS A 125 -6.06 13.53 2.60
N ILE A 126 -6.92 13.22 1.63
CA ILE A 126 -6.78 12.02 0.80
C ILE A 126 -6.07 12.42 -0.49
N ILE A 127 -4.98 11.73 -0.83
CA ILE A 127 -4.25 11.96 -2.09
C ILE A 127 -4.86 11.08 -3.19
N ASP A 128 -5.04 9.80 -2.86
CA ASP A 128 -5.60 8.75 -3.71
C ASP A 128 -6.10 7.59 -2.81
N GLY A 129 -6.38 6.42 -3.40
CA GLY A 129 -6.96 5.26 -2.71
C GLY A 129 -6.03 4.56 -1.71
N ASP A 130 -4.76 4.91 -1.63
CA ASP A 130 -3.81 4.29 -0.69
C ASP A 130 -2.79 5.26 -0.07
N THR A 131 -2.92 6.55 -0.34
CA THR A 131 -2.05 7.60 0.18
C THR A 131 -2.85 8.72 0.86
N VAL A 132 -2.45 9.09 2.09
CA VAL A 132 -3.07 10.15 2.89
C VAL A 132 -2.05 11.09 3.51
N ASP A 133 -2.45 12.33 3.78
CA ASP A 133 -1.71 13.22 4.66
C ASP A 133 -2.36 13.24 6.04
N VAL A 134 -1.52 13.16 7.07
CA VAL A 134 -1.94 13.18 8.47
C VAL A 134 -1.30 14.34 9.21
N ARG A 135 -1.99 14.84 10.24
CA ARG A 135 -1.47 15.84 11.17
C ARG A 135 -1.50 15.33 12.60
N SER A 136 -0.40 15.49 13.32
CA SER A 136 -0.25 15.15 14.73
C SER A 136 -0.83 16.25 15.63
N THR A 137 -1.20 15.91 16.86
CA THR A 137 -1.58 16.93 17.88
C THR A 137 -0.42 17.86 18.27
N ALA A 138 0.82 17.49 17.95
CA ALA A 138 2.00 18.35 18.12
C ALA A 138 2.22 19.30 16.93
N GLY A 139 1.47 19.13 15.84
CA GLY A 139 1.54 19.98 14.64
C GLY A 139 2.37 19.40 13.50
N ASP A 140 2.93 18.19 13.66
CA ASP A 140 3.69 17.53 12.60
C ASP A 140 2.77 17.06 11.48
N GLU A 141 3.22 17.14 10.23
CA GLU A 141 2.53 16.59 9.07
C GLU A 141 3.37 15.51 8.41
N GLU A 142 2.73 14.39 8.08
CA GLU A 142 3.36 13.27 7.42
C GLU A 142 2.50 12.77 6.26
N ARG A 143 3.15 12.28 5.20
CA ARG A 143 2.48 11.54 4.13
C ARG A 143 2.60 10.06 4.38
N VAL A 144 1.47 9.38 4.48
CA VAL A 144 1.37 7.94 4.73
C VAL A 144 1.02 7.22 3.44
N ARG A 145 1.77 6.17 3.11
CA ARG A 145 1.37 5.14 2.14
C ARG A 145 0.86 3.93 2.93
N VAL A 146 -0.39 3.54 2.69
CA VAL A 146 -1.03 2.42 3.37
C VAL A 146 -0.30 1.12 2.99
N VAL A 147 0.11 0.35 3.99
CA VAL A 147 0.86 -0.90 3.78
C VAL A 147 -0.02 -1.98 3.18
N GLY A 148 0.51 -2.78 2.26
CA GLY A 148 -0.10 -4.05 1.83
C GLY A 148 -1.21 -3.93 0.77
N ILE A 149 -1.51 -2.73 0.30
CA ILE A 149 -2.57 -2.50 -0.70
C ILE A 149 -2.06 -1.75 -1.93
N ASP A 150 -2.65 -1.99 -3.09
CA ASP A 150 -2.50 -1.14 -4.29
C ASP A 150 -3.89 -0.76 -4.79
N THR A 151 -4.09 0.53 -5.06
CA THR A 151 -5.32 1.03 -5.64
C THR A 151 -5.12 1.40 -7.11
N PRO A 152 -6.18 1.38 -7.95
CA PRO A 152 -6.07 1.81 -9.34
C PRO A 152 -5.51 3.23 -9.42
N GLU A 153 -4.67 3.49 -10.41
CA GLU A 153 -4.02 4.80 -10.58
C GLU A 153 -4.97 5.81 -11.26
N ARG A 154 -4.62 7.10 -11.24
CA ARG A 154 -5.44 8.13 -11.88
C ARG A 154 -5.73 7.79 -13.34
N GLY A 155 -7.01 7.83 -13.70
CA GLY A 155 -7.48 7.52 -15.06
C GLY A 155 -7.74 6.03 -15.29
N GLU A 156 -7.49 5.18 -14.30
CA GLU A 156 -7.90 3.78 -14.30
C GLU A 156 -9.29 3.64 -13.67
N CYS A 157 -10.01 2.61 -14.08
CA CYS A 157 -11.27 2.25 -13.45
C CYS A 157 -11.06 2.05 -11.95
N GLY A 158 -11.95 2.58 -11.12
CA GLY A 158 -11.91 2.37 -9.67
C GLY A 158 -11.06 3.39 -8.90
N PHE A 159 -10.30 4.28 -9.57
CA PHE A 159 -9.48 5.29 -8.89
C PHE A 159 -10.31 6.24 -8.01
N THR A 160 -11.41 6.75 -8.58
CA THR A 160 -12.27 7.73 -7.89
C THR A 160 -13.02 7.07 -6.74
N GLU A 161 -13.48 5.84 -6.97
CA GLU A 161 -14.23 5.03 -6.03
C GLU A 161 -13.34 4.63 -4.85
N ALA A 162 -12.10 4.20 -5.10
CA ALA A 162 -11.12 3.89 -4.06
C ALA A 162 -10.79 5.12 -3.20
N SER A 163 -10.53 6.27 -3.84
CA SER A 163 -10.27 7.53 -3.14
C SER A 163 -11.48 7.98 -2.30
N THR A 164 -12.69 7.81 -2.84
CA THR A 164 -13.95 8.14 -2.15
C THR A 164 -14.18 7.22 -0.95
N ALA A 165 -13.94 5.91 -1.12
CA ALA A 165 -14.04 4.93 -0.05
C ALA A 165 -13.08 5.25 1.09
N LEU A 166 -11.80 5.52 0.79
CA LEU A 166 -10.82 5.89 1.80
C LEU A 166 -11.19 7.20 2.50
N SER A 167 -11.71 8.18 1.76
CA SER A 167 -12.22 9.44 2.32
C SER A 167 -13.34 9.20 3.34
N LYS A 168 -14.34 8.38 2.99
CA LYS A 168 -15.45 8.01 3.90
C LYS A 168 -14.95 7.29 5.15
N ILE A 169 -13.92 6.45 5.01
CA ILE A 169 -13.34 5.70 6.12
C ILE A 169 -12.49 6.59 7.02
N ALA A 170 -11.63 7.47 6.49
CA ALA A 170 -10.54 8.05 7.28
C ALA A 170 -10.50 9.58 7.35
N LEU A 171 -11.04 10.30 6.35
CA LEU A 171 -10.89 11.76 6.29
C LEU A 171 -11.53 12.46 7.51
N ASN A 172 -10.78 13.40 8.09
CA ASN A 172 -11.15 14.14 9.31
C ASN A 172 -11.39 13.26 10.55
N LYS A 173 -10.90 12.02 10.56
CA LYS A 173 -10.98 11.13 11.72
C LYS A 173 -9.62 10.97 12.38
N GLN A 174 -9.65 10.68 13.68
CA GLN A 174 -8.46 10.25 14.40
C GLN A 174 -8.07 8.85 13.94
N VAL A 175 -6.79 8.65 13.70
CA VAL A 175 -6.23 7.39 13.22
C VAL A 175 -5.09 6.91 14.09
N THR A 176 -4.95 5.59 14.18
CA THR A 176 -3.75 4.95 14.69
C THR A 176 -2.89 4.51 13.51
N LEU A 177 -1.66 5.00 13.49
CA LEU A 177 -0.67 4.63 12.47
C LEU A 177 0.17 3.48 13.00
N VAL A 178 -0.12 2.26 12.54
CA VAL A 178 0.55 1.04 13.02
C VAL A 178 1.71 0.70 12.08
N ALA A 179 2.91 0.58 12.63
CA ALA A 179 4.06 0.08 11.88
C ALA A 179 3.91 -1.42 11.59
N GLY A 180 4.46 -1.87 10.46
CA GLY A 180 4.49 -3.30 10.17
C GLY A 180 4.78 -3.68 8.72
N ALA A 181 5.20 -2.73 7.89
CA ALA A 181 6.05 -3.01 6.74
C ALA A 181 7.49 -3.30 7.21
N ARG A 182 8.30 -3.88 6.31
CA ARG A 182 9.72 -4.12 6.55
C ARG A 182 10.50 -2.82 6.80
N ASP A 183 10.23 -1.81 6.00
CA ASP A 183 10.86 -0.50 6.06
C ASP A 183 9.90 0.55 6.66
N ASP A 184 10.45 1.58 7.28
CA ASP A 184 9.65 2.64 7.91
C ASP A 184 9.10 3.66 6.90
N ARG A 185 9.86 3.89 5.83
CA ARG A 185 9.54 4.80 4.74
C ARG A 185 9.84 4.16 3.40
N ASP A 186 9.12 4.60 2.38
CA ASP A 186 9.45 4.26 1.00
C ASP A 186 10.48 5.21 0.39
N ARG A 187 10.86 4.93 -0.87
CA ARG A 187 11.81 5.76 -1.64
C ARG A 187 11.33 7.18 -1.94
N TYR A 188 10.03 7.45 -1.79
CA TYR A 188 9.42 8.78 -1.95
C TYR A 188 9.29 9.50 -0.60
N ASN A 189 9.91 8.96 0.45
CA ASN A 189 9.90 9.48 1.81
C ASN A 189 8.51 9.50 2.47
N ARG A 190 7.55 8.70 1.98
CA ARG A 190 6.26 8.47 2.64
C ARG A 190 6.44 7.46 3.76
N ILE A 191 5.83 7.68 4.92
CA ILE A 191 5.82 6.65 5.98
C ILE A 191 4.93 5.48 5.59
N LEU A 192 5.41 4.27 5.87
CA LEU A 192 4.69 3.03 5.61
C LEU A 192 3.96 2.61 6.88
N ARG A 193 2.63 2.76 6.90
CA ARG A 193 1.79 2.44 8.05
C ARG A 193 0.50 1.75 7.64
N TYR A 194 -0.02 0.89 8.50
CA TYR A 194 -1.45 0.61 8.45
C TYR A 194 -2.22 1.80 8.99
N LEU A 195 -3.42 2.02 8.44
CA LEU A 195 -4.28 3.14 8.78
C LEU A 195 -5.53 2.61 9.49
N ASP A 196 -5.51 2.68 10.82
CA ASP A 196 -6.62 2.19 11.64
C ASP A 196 -7.50 3.35 12.13
N VAL A 197 -8.82 3.23 11.93
CA VAL A 197 -9.84 4.16 12.44
C VAL A 197 -10.61 3.44 13.54
N GLY A 198 -10.19 3.62 14.79
CA GLY A 198 -10.72 2.81 15.90
C GLY A 198 -10.36 1.34 15.71
N SER A 199 -11.36 0.47 15.54
CA SER A 199 -11.17 -0.96 15.25
C SER A 199 -11.23 -1.30 13.75
N ILE A 200 -11.41 -0.31 12.87
CA ILE A 200 -11.47 -0.51 11.43
C ILE A 200 -10.07 -0.39 10.84
N ASP A 201 -9.62 -1.45 10.16
CA ASP A 201 -8.48 -1.39 9.24
C ASP A 201 -8.94 -0.82 7.88
N ALA A 202 -8.52 0.40 7.56
CA ALA A 202 -8.94 1.05 6.32
C ALA A 202 -8.45 0.34 5.06
N GLY A 203 -7.25 -0.24 5.09
CA GLY A 203 -6.68 -0.97 3.95
C GLY A 203 -7.45 -2.25 3.68
N LEU A 204 -7.73 -3.02 4.72
CA LEU A 204 -8.57 -4.22 4.61
C LEU A 204 -9.95 -3.90 4.06
N LYS A 205 -10.59 -2.82 4.53
CA LYS A 205 -11.91 -2.40 4.04
C LYS A 205 -11.93 -2.04 2.57
N LEU A 206 -10.85 -1.45 2.04
CA LEU A 206 -10.73 -1.19 0.62
C LEU A 206 -10.61 -2.49 -0.20
N ILE A 207 -9.88 -3.49 0.32
CA ILE A 207 -9.81 -4.82 -0.31
C ILE A 207 -11.17 -5.52 -0.25
N GLU A 208 -11.88 -5.50 0.89
CA GLU A 208 -13.23 -6.08 1.03
C GLU A 208 -14.24 -5.42 0.07
N ALA A 209 -14.16 -4.10 -0.09
CA ALA A 209 -15.00 -3.35 -1.01
C ALA A 209 -14.57 -3.51 -2.49
N GLY A 210 -13.48 -4.22 -2.78
CA GLY A 210 -12.98 -4.46 -4.13
C GLY A 210 -12.38 -3.23 -4.81
N PHE A 211 -11.97 -2.22 -4.03
CA PHE A 211 -11.34 -0.99 -4.50
C PHE A 211 -9.82 -0.99 -4.40
N ALA A 212 -9.24 -1.95 -3.69
CA ALA A 212 -7.80 -2.20 -3.63
C ALA A 212 -7.52 -3.69 -3.83
N ILE A 213 -6.28 -4.01 -4.22
CA ILE A 213 -5.73 -5.37 -4.25
C ILE A 213 -4.63 -5.53 -3.21
N ALA A 214 -4.40 -6.76 -2.74
CA ALA A 214 -3.28 -7.06 -1.84
C ALA A 214 -1.95 -7.08 -2.62
N ARG A 215 -1.03 -6.15 -2.30
CA ARG A 215 0.25 -5.90 -3.00
C ARG A 215 1.29 -5.33 -2.05
N TYR A 216 2.55 -5.26 -2.47
CA TYR A 216 3.68 -4.77 -1.68
C TYR A 216 3.93 -5.63 -0.43
N ASP A 217 4.06 -6.94 -0.67
CA ASP A 217 4.14 -7.97 0.34
C ASP A 217 5.26 -8.99 0.03
N SER A 218 5.27 -10.14 0.73
CA SER A 218 6.32 -11.15 0.52
C SER A 218 6.31 -11.76 -0.89
N ARG A 219 5.19 -11.71 -1.62
CA ARG A 219 5.00 -12.30 -2.96
C ARG A 219 5.61 -11.47 -4.07
N ASP A 220 5.81 -10.17 -3.87
CA ASP A 220 6.38 -9.25 -4.86
C ASP A 220 7.71 -8.60 -4.43
N GLY A 221 8.30 -9.06 -3.32
CA GLY A 221 9.67 -8.74 -2.91
C GLY A 221 9.82 -7.59 -1.92
N TYR A 222 8.72 -6.99 -1.46
CA TYR A 222 8.70 -5.91 -0.46
C TYR A 222 8.86 -6.43 0.97
N GLY A 223 8.82 -7.76 1.13
CA GLY A 223 8.98 -8.43 2.40
C GLY A 223 7.66 -8.54 3.13
N ARG A 224 7.62 -9.48 4.08
CA ARG A 224 6.39 -9.82 4.77
C ARG A 224 5.92 -8.70 5.69
N HIS A 225 4.63 -8.42 5.68
CA HIS A 225 3.99 -7.51 6.63
C HIS A 225 3.01 -8.25 7.55
N ILE A 226 2.72 -7.70 8.75
CA ILE A 226 1.97 -8.43 9.80
C ILE A 226 0.53 -8.81 9.38
N ARG A 227 -0.11 -8.03 8.52
CA ARG A 227 -1.48 -8.26 8.04
C ARG A 227 -1.58 -8.99 6.69
N GLU A 228 -0.45 -9.46 6.16
CA GLU A 228 -0.35 -10.05 4.82
C GLU A 228 -1.35 -11.17 4.60
N ASP A 229 -1.39 -12.19 5.48
CA ASP A 229 -2.26 -13.36 5.26
C ASP A 229 -3.74 -12.96 5.13
N VAL A 230 -4.18 -12.01 5.95
CA VAL A 230 -5.57 -11.52 5.92
C VAL A 230 -5.82 -10.74 4.64
N TYR A 231 -4.90 -9.86 4.24
CA TYR A 231 -5.06 -9.06 3.02
C TYR A 231 -5.11 -9.97 1.79
N VAL A 232 -4.20 -10.92 1.68
CA VAL A 232 -4.15 -11.89 0.58
C VAL A 232 -5.38 -12.77 0.53
N ALA A 233 -5.85 -13.27 1.68
CA ALA A 233 -7.05 -14.11 1.74
C ALA A 233 -8.31 -13.33 1.36
N THR A 234 -8.45 -12.10 1.83
CA THR A 234 -9.58 -11.23 1.50
C THR A 234 -9.56 -10.86 0.01
N ASP A 235 -8.40 -10.45 -0.51
CA ASP A 235 -8.21 -10.14 -1.93
C ASP A 235 -8.64 -11.29 -2.84
N ALA A 236 -8.17 -12.51 -2.54
CA ALA A 236 -8.55 -13.71 -3.29
C ALA A 236 -10.06 -14.04 -3.23
N ALA A 237 -10.77 -13.58 -2.19
CA ALA A 237 -12.20 -13.80 -2.02
C ALA A 237 -13.06 -12.64 -2.57
N THR A 238 -12.47 -11.48 -2.87
CA THR A 238 -13.19 -10.30 -3.31
C THR A 238 -13.32 -10.24 -4.83
N LYS A 239 -14.51 -9.91 -5.32
CA LYS A 239 -14.72 -9.46 -6.69
C LYS A 239 -14.37 -7.97 -6.80
N HIS A 240 -13.24 -7.65 -7.44
CA HIS A 240 -12.83 -6.26 -7.62
C HIS A 240 -13.78 -5.52 -8.55
N PHE A 241 -13.97 -4.25 -8.22
CA PHE A 241 -14.92 -3.36 -8.88
C PHE A 241 -14.73 -3.34 -10.41
N CYS A 242 -13.47 -3.34 -10.87
CA CYS A 242 -13.13 -3.23 -12.28
C CYS A 242 -12.88 -4.56 -13.00
N ASP A 243 -12.99 -5.70 -12.30
CA ASP A 243 -12.84 -7.02 -12.94
C ASP A 243 -14.12 -7.45 -13.68
N VAL A 244 -15.23 -6.72 -13.50
CA VAL A 244 -16.53 -7.07 -14.07
C VAL A 244 -16.64 -6.83 -15.59
N ASP A 245 -15.72 -6.06 -16.19
CA ASP A 245 -15.80 -5.62 -17.59
C ASP A 245 -14.58 -5.94 -18.47
N LYS A 246 -13.66 -6.82 -18.04
CA LYS A 246 -12.58 -7.33 -18.92
C LYS A 246 -13.07 -8.09 -20.16
N ALA A 247 -14.39 -8.28 -20.33
CA ALA A 247 -15.03 -8.88 -21.49
C ALA A 247 -15.81 -7.89 -22.40
N LYS A 248 -15.63 -6.56 -22.28
CA LYS A 248 -16.20 -5.61 -23.24
C LYS A 248 -15.13 -4.63 -23.74
N PRO A 249 -14.80 -4.61 -25.04
CA PRO A 249 -13.87 -3.62 -25.58
C PRO A 249 -14.43 -2.22 -25.29
N GLN A 250 -13.68 -1.43 -24.52
CA GLN A 250 -13.92 0.00 -24.38
C GLN A 250 -13.92 0.63 -25.79
N PRO A 251 -14.89 1.49 -26.14
CA PRO A 251 -14.94 2.10 -27.47
C PRO A 251 -13.65 2.86 -27.72
N THR A 252 -12.83 2.33 -28.63
CA THR A 252 -11.61 2.97 -29.12
C THR A 252 -11.95 4.35 -29.63
N ALA A 253 -11.11 5.33 -29.26
CA ALA A 253 -11.13 6.66 -29.82
C ALA A 253 -11.33 6.62 -31.35
N LYS A 254 -12.23 7.49 -31.81
CA LYS A 254 -12.68 7.63 -33.21
C LYS A 254 -11.49 7.57 -34.20
N PRO A 255 -11.58 6.80 -35.31
CA PRO A 255 -10.49 6.68 -36.28
C PRO A 255 -10.20 8.03 -36.94
N THR A 256 -8.96 8.52 -36.83
CA THR A 256 -8.52 9.67 -37.63
C THR A 256 -8.12 9.18 -39.01
N THR A 257 -8.81 9.68 -40.03
CA THR A 257 -8.57 9.40 -41.45
C THR A 257 -7.31 10.10 -41.93
N LYS A 258 -6.20 9.37 -42.05
CA LYS A 258 -5.15 9.71 -43.03
C LYS A 258 -4.46 8.42 -43.54
N PRO A 259 -4.65 8.03 -44.81
CA PRO A 259 -3.97 6.89 -45.40
C PRO A 259 -2.61 7.30 -46.01
N THR A 260 -1.78 6.28 -46.30
CA THR A 260 -0.53 6.24 -47.11
C THR A 260 0.69 6.02 -46.22
N VAL A 261 1.36 4.85 -46.21
CA VAL A 261 1.95 4.11 -47.35
C VAL A 261 2.00 2.58 -47.08
N LYS A 262 1.95 1.78 -48.16
CA LYS A 262 2.14 0.30 -48.23
C LYS A 262 3.12 0.02 -49.40
N PRO A 263 3.60 -1.22 -49.66
CA PRO A 263 4.43 -2.21 -48.93
C PRO A 263 5.86 -2.30 -49.53
N THR A 264 6.84 -3.02 -48.97
CA THR A 264 7.15 -4.43 -49.33
C THR A 264 8.47 -4.88 -48.70
N ALA A 265 8.47 -5.98 -47.94
CA ALA A 265 9.47 -7.03 -48.02
C ALA A 265 8.89 -8.35 -47.46
N LYS A 266 9.29 -9.45 -48.09
CA LYS A 266 8.63 -10.74 -48.23
C LYS A 266 8.86 -11.71 -47.04
N PRO A 267 7.94 -12.64 -46.73
CA PRO A 267 8.11 -13.62 -45.67
C PRO A 267 9.03 -14.77 -46.11
N THR A 268 9.91 -15.23 -45.20
CA THR A 268 10.71 -16.44 -45.40
C THR A 268 10.34 -17.49 -44.36
N THR A 269 10.34 -18.73 -44.84
CA THR A 269 9.67 -19.91 -44.30
C THR A 269 10.51 -20.74 -43.32
N LYS A 270 9.81 -21.23 -42.29
CA LYS A 270 9.90 -22.56 -41.63
C LYS A 270 10.82 -22.74 -40.39
N PRO A 271 10.30 -23.36 -39.30
CA PRO A 271 11.01 -23.63 -38.03
C PRO A 271 11.52 -25.08 -37.92
N THR A 272 12.68 -25.29 -37.27
CA THR A 272 13.09 -26.48 -36.47
C THR A 272 14.46 -26.11 -35.84
N VAL A 273 14.70 -26.09 -34.52
CA VAL A 273 14.96 -27.24 -33.62
C VAL A 273 15.07 -26.77 -32.15
N LYS A 274 14.63 -27.62 -31.21
CA LYS A 274 14.98 -27.63 -29.76
C LYS A 274 16.15 -28.64 -29.61
N PRO A 275 17.14 -28.46 -28.69
CA PRO A 275 16.96 -28.88 -27.29
C PRO A 275 17.58 -27.94 -26.23
N THR A 276 16.80 -27.74 -25.17
CA THR A 276 17.16 -27.63 -23.74
C THR A 276 18.39 -26.79 -23.34
N ALA A 277 18.17 -25.53 -23.01
CA ALA A 277 18.99 -24.75 -22.09
C ALA A 277 18.06 -24.00 -21.11
N LYS A 278 18.52 -23.85 -19.86
CA LYS A 278 17.96 -23.01 -18.77
C LYS A 278 17.27 -21.74 -19.33
N PRO A 279 16.12 -21.28 -18.80
CA PRO A 279 15.44 -20.10 -19.34
C PRO A 279 16.42 -18.93 -19.40
N SER A 280 16.92 -18.63 -20.60
CA SER A 280 17.65 -17.40 -20.84
C SER A 280 16.58 -16.34 -20.91
N LEU A 281 16.72 -15.30 -20.09
CA LEU A 281 15.88 -14.12 -20.18
C LEU A 281 15.89 -13.60 -21.62
N PRO A 282 14.78 -12.99 -22.09
CA PRO A 282 14.70 -12.48 -23.45
C PRO A 282 15.80 -11.44 -23.69
N ILE A 283 16.17 -11.23 -24.95
CA ILE A 283 17.17 -10.25 -25.35
C ILE A 283 16.44 -8.93 -25.61
N GLY A 284 16.89 -7.84 -24.98
CA GLY A 284 16.36 -6.50 -25.21
C GLY A 284 16.76 -5.97 -26.59
N GLU A 285 15.82 -5.34 -27.29
CA GLU A 285 16.05 -4.88 -28.67
C GLU A 285 17.05 -3.72 -28.76
N ARG A 286 17.09 -2.80 -27.77
CA ARG A 286 17.98 -1.62 -27.79
C ARG A 286 19.39 -1.95 -27.33
N THR A 287 19.50 -2.78 -26.29
CA THR A 287 20.80 -3.15 -25.74
C THR A 287 21.44 -4.33 -26.47
N GLY A 288 20.66 -5.17 -27.15
CA GLY A 288 21.13 -6.42 -27.75
C GLY A 288 21.65 -7.42 -26.72
N LEU A 289 21.33 -7.22 -25.43
CA LEU A 289 21.77 -8.04 -24.31
C LEU A 289 20.57 -8.75 -23.66
N PRO A 290 20.79 -9.92 -23.01
CA PRO A 290 19.77 -10.52 -22.17
C PRO A 290 19.31 -9.52 -21.09
N LEU A 291 18.00 -9.50 -20.83
CA LEU A 291 17.48 -8.65 -19.76
C LEU A 291 18.15 -9.00 -18.42
N LEU A 292 18.38 -7.98 -17.61
CA LEU A 292 18.97 -8.13 -16.27
C LEU A 292 18.00 -8.78 -15.28
N TYR A 293 16.69 -8.63 -15.54
CA TYR A 293 15.62 -9.06 -14.65
C TYR A 293 14.54 -9.80 -15.45
N ASP A 294 13.79 -10.66 -14.76
CA ASP A 294 12.64 -11.38 -15.33
C ASP A 294 11.45 -10.42 -15.52
N PRO A 295 10.94 -10.21 -16.75
CA PRO A 295 9.77 -9.37 -17.03
C PRO A 295 8.45 -9.82 -16.39
N LYS A 296 8.41 -11.04 -15.87
CA LYS A 296 7.26 -11.58 -15.14
C LYS A 296 7.60 -11.81 -13.66
N GLY A 297 8.77 -11.34 -13.24
CA GLY A 297 9.30 -11.51 -11.90
C GLY A 297 8.90 -10.36 -10.97
N ALA A 298 9.71 -10.18 -9.93
CA ALA A 298 9.54 -9.11 -8.95
C ALA A 298 9.49 -7.73 -9.60
N ASP A 299 8.79 -6.81 -8.94
CA ASP A 299 8.64 -5.45 -9.43
C ASP A 299 9.98 -4.74 -9.65
N ARG A 300 10.08 -3.96 -10.73
CA ARG A 300 11.27 -3.19 -11.06
C ARG A 300 10.89 -1.74 -11.22
N ASN A 301 11.76 -0.88 -10.75
CA ASN A 301 11.62 0.55 -10.78
C ASN A 301 12.74 1.15 -11.60
N CYS A 302 12.60 2.42 -12.02
CA CYS A 302 13.64 3.10 -12.79
C CYS A 302 15.03 3.09 -12.14
N GLY A 303 15.12 3.06 -10.81
CA GLY A 303 16.41 2.99 -10.11
C GLY A 303 17.15 1.65 -10.25
N ASP A 304 16.48 0.59 -10.70
CA ASP A 304 17.08 -0.74 -10.89
C ASP A 304 17.91 -0.86 -12.18
N PHE A 305 17.78 0.13 -13.06
CA PHE A 305 18.43 0.17 -14.36
C PHE A 305 19.48 1.27 -14.39
N LYS A 306 20.62 0.99 -15.04
CA LYS A 306 21.71 1.97 -15.16
C LYS A 306 21.47 2.96 -16.29
N THR A 307 20.76 2.55 -17.33
CA THR A 307 20.51 3.35 -18.52
C THR A 307 19.03 3.26 -18.93
N TRP A 308 18.55 4.30 -19.61
CA TRP A 308 17.20 4.33 -20.16
C TRP A 308 16.94 3.12 -21.08
N ALA A 309 17.89 2.78 -21.96
CA ALA A 309 17.75 1.65 -22.87
C ALA A 309 17.52 0.30 -22.16
N GLN A 310 18.14 0.09 -20.98
CA GLN A 310 17.89 -1.12 -20.17
C GLN A 310 16.50 -1.13 -19.57
N ALA A 311 16.03 0.01 -19.06
CA ALA A 311 14.69 0.15 -18.50
C ALA A 311 13.61 -0.02 -19.58
N GLN A 312 13.82 0.58 -20.76
CA GLN A 312 12.91 0.51 -21.89
C GLN A 312 12.81 -0.92 -22.45
N ASP A 313 13.93 -1.62 -22.60
CA ASP A 313 13.93 -3.03 -23.05
C ASP A 313 13.17 -3.93 -22.07
N PHE A 314 13.34 -3.70 -20.76
CA PHE A 314 12.61 -4.44 -19.74
C PHE A 314 11.12 -4.10 -19.72
N PHE A 315 10.76 -2.82 -19.83
CA PHE A 315 9.38 -2.34 -19.91
C PHE A 315 8.63 -3.00 -21.07
N GLU A 316 9.19 -2.98 -22.28
CA GLU A 316 8.59 -3.59 -23.47
C GLU A 316 8.42 -5.10 -23.33
N ALA A 317 9.42 -5.78 -22.77
CA ALA A 317 9.35 -7.23 -22.53
C ALA A 317 8.33 -7.61 -21.45
N SER A 318 7.97 -6.68 -20.57
CA SER A 318 6.99 -6.88 -19.50
C SER A 318 5.55 -6.60 -19.93
N GLY A 319 5.36 -6.02 -21.11
CA GLY A 319 4.06 -5.66 -21.67
C GLY A 319 4.03 -4.29 -22.34
N GLY A 320 5.00 -3.42 -22.03
CA GLY A 320 5.17 -2.10 -22.61
C GLY A 320 3.97 -1.17 -22.39
N PRO A 321 3.69 -0.24 -23.31
CA PRO A 321 2.61 0.74 -23.14
C PRO A 321 1.20 0.11 -23.11
N GLY A 322 1.06 -1.14 -23.58
CA GLY A 322 -0.20 -1.88 -23.49
C GLY A 322 -0.45 -2.48 -22.11
N SER A 323 0.60 -2.69 -21.31
CA SER A 323 0.53 -3.21 -19.96
C SER A 323 1.85 -2.88 -19.25
N ASP A 324 1.80 -1.92 -18.32
CA ASP A 324 2.95 -1.49 -17.51
C ASP A 324 2.85 -2.07 -16.09
N PRO A 325 3.05 -3.38 -15.89
CA PRO A 325 2.91 -4.02 -14.58
C PRO A 325 3.97 -3.53 -13.57
N HIS A 326 5.04 -2.93 -14.08
CA HIS A 326 6.17 -2.43 -13.30
C HIS A 326 6.14 -0.92 -13.08
N LYS A 327 5.07 -0.24 -13.54
CA LYS A 327 4.85 1.21 -13.40
C LYS A 327 6.09 2.03 -13.82
N LEU A 328 6.79 1.60 -14.89
CA LEU A 328 8.02 2.23 -15.38
C LEU A 328 7.76 3.44 -16.29
N ASP A 329 6.56 3.53 -16.89
CA ASP A 329 6.10 4.61 -17.77
C ASP A 329 4.93 5.36 -17.11
N SER A 330 5.27 6.26 -16.17
CA SER A 330 4.27 6.98 -15.37
C SER A 330 3.41 7.97 -16.18
N ASN A 331 3.95 8.55 -17.25
CA ASN A 331 3.26 9.47 -18.15
C ASN A 331 2.49 8.74 -19.27
N LYS A 332 2.65 7.42 -19.40
CA LYS A 332 1.94 6.55 -20.34
C LYS A 332 2.15 6.99 -21.80
N ASP A 333 3.35 7.48 -22.12
CA ASP A 333 3.69 7.92 -23.48
C ASP A 333 4.49 6.86 -24.27
N GLY A 334 4.74 5.70 -23.64
CA GLY A 334 5.49 4.59 -24.19
C GLY A 334 6.98 4.63 -23.87
N ASN A 335 7.46 5.65 -23.15
CA ASN A 335 8.84 5.79 -22.75
C ASN A 335 9.00 5.57 -21.24
N ALA A 336 9.52 4.41 -20.87
CA ALA A 336 9.82 4.10 -19.49
C ALA A 336 11.02 4.92 -18.98
N CYS A 337 10.93 5.40 -17.74
CA CYS A 337 12.07 5.91 -16.99
C CYS A 337 12.89 7.00 -17.68
N GLU A 338 12.23 7.99 -18.26
CA GLU A 338 12.85 9.11 -19.00
C GLU A 338 13.85 9.95 -18.19
N SER A 339 13.88 9.77 -16.86
CA SER A 339 14.89 10.37 -15.98
C SER A 339 16.26 9.68 -16.01
N LEU A 340 16.38 8.52 -16.65
CA LEU A 340 17.63 7.76 -16.73
C LEU A 340 18.56 8.28 -17.85
N PRO A 341 19.89 8.12 -17.68
CA PRO A 341 20.85 8.49 -18.71
C PRO A 341 20.57 7.80 -20.05
N GLY A 342 20.53 8.59 -21.11
CA GLY A 342 20.32 8.11 -22.48
C GLY A 342 18.87 8.14 -22.97
N ALA A 343 17.93 8.69 -22.21
CA ALA A 343 16.61 9.05 -22.73
C ALA A 343 16.75 10.19 -23.76
N SER A 344 16.03 10.13 -24.88
CA SER A 344 16.07 11.12 -25.97
C SER A 344 14.70 11.27 -26.60
#